data_AF-A0A6N6VR80-F1
#
_entry.id   AF-A0A6N6VR80-F1
#
_cell.length_a   1.000
_cell.length_b   1.000
_cell.length_c   1.000
_cell.angle_alpha   90.00
_cell.angle_beta   90.00
_cell.angle_gamma   90.00
#
_symmetry.space_group_name_H-M   'P 1'
#
loop_
_entity.id
_entity.type
_entity.pdbx_description
1 polymer ?
#
loop_
_entity_poly.entity_id
_entity_poly.type
_entity_poly.pdbx_seq_one_letter_code
_entity_poly.pdbx_strand_id
1 'polypeptide(L)'
;MSNEQNPEVIVNMVSLHLRELIHDVNNALFVAKGFLEELNEDTQGKRYMDPSFDHENFQDMVSTINRNIEKIDTNLVKLRKFAKEDIFDKTGVPRPS
;
A
#
# COMPACT_ATOMS: atom_id res chain seq x y z
N MET A 1 -34.97 3.71 9.61
CA MET A 1 -34.41 4.90 8.96
C MET A 1 -33.38 4.43 7.97
N SER A 2 -33.71 4.47 6.69
CA SER A 2 -32.80 4.17 5.59
C SER A 2 -31.68 5.21 5.61
N ASN A 3 -30.46 4.80 5.95
CA ASN A 3 -29.27 5.61 5.71
C ASN A 3 -29.10 5.74 4.19
N GLU A 4 -29.75 6.73 3.59
CA GLU A 4 -29.46 7.15 2.23
C GLU A 4 -28.02 7.65 2.21
N GLN A 5 -27.11 6.82 1.71
CA GLN A 5 -25.74 7.23 1.43
C GLN A 5 -25.81 8.26 0.31
N ASN A 6 -25.77 9.55 0.67
CA ASN A 6 -25.67 10.65 -0.29
C ASN A 6 -24.39 10.45 -1.14
N PRO A 7 -24.46 10.65 -2.47
CA PRO A 7 -23.30 10.61 -3.37
C PRO A 7 -22.05 11.32 -2.84
N GLU A 8 -22.20 12.47 -2.17
CA GLU A 8 -21.07 13.20 -1.56
C GLU A 8 -20.36 12.38 -0.46
N VAL A 9 -21.11 11.62 0.33
CA VAL A 9 -20.56 10.76 1.39
C VAL A 9 -19.76 9.61 0.78
N ILE A 10 -20.23 9.05 -0.33
CA ILE A 10 -19.51 8.00 -1.08
C ILE A 10 -18.21 8.55 -1.66
N VAL A 11 -18.25 9.70 -2.33
CA VAL A 11 -17.06 10.33 -2.92
C VAL A 11 -16.03 10.68 -1.84
N ASN A 12 -16.47 11.21 -0.70
CA ASN A 12 -15.59 11.48 0.44
C ASN A 12 -14.97 10.20 1.01
N MET A 13 -15.74 9.12 1.14
CA MET A 13 -15.24 7.83 1.62
C MET A 13 -14.21 7.22 0.64
N VAL A 14 -14.48 7.23 -0.66
CA VAL A 14 -13.55 6.73 -1.69
C VAL A 14 -12.27 7.57 -1.70
N SER A 15 -12.39 8.90 -1.59
CA SER A 15 -11.24 9.81 -1.52
C SER A 15 -10.36 9.54 -0.30
N LEU A 16 -10.96 9.24 0.85
CA LEU A 16 -10.21 8.85 2.06
C LEU A 16 -9.42 7.56 1.84
N HIS A 17 -10.07 6.51 1.32
CA HIS A 17 -9.40 5.23 1.06
C HIS A 17 -8.29 5.33 0.00
N LEU A 18 -8.47 6.18 -1.01
CA LEU A 18 -7.42 6.49 -1.99
C LEU A 18 -6.22 7.17 -1.33
N ARG A 19 -6.43 8.13 -0.42
CA ARG A 19 -5.35 8.78 0.33
C ARG A 19 -4.59 7.78 1.20
N GLU A 20 -5.29 6.89 1.89
CA GLU A 20 -4.68 5.83 2.69
C GLU A 20 -3.83 4.88 1.82
N LEU A 21 -4.34 4.49 0.65
CA LEU A 21 -3.61 3.65 -0.28
C LEU A 21 -2.35 4.35 -0.81
N ILE A 22 -2.45 5.62 -1.22
CA ILE A 22 -1.30 6.42 -1.68
C ILE A 22 -0.25 6.52 -0.57
N HIS A 23 -0.67 6.76 0.67
CA HIS A 23 0.22 6.81 1.81
C HIS A 23 0.94 5.48 2.04
N ASP A 24 0.22 4.36 2.00
CA ASP A 24 0.79 3.02 2.19
C ASP A 24 1.80 2.66 1.08
N VAL A 25 1.49 3.00 -0.17
CA VAL A 25 2.41 2.83 -1.31
C VAL A 25 3.68 3.68 -1.12
N ASN A 26 3.53 4.95 -0.75
CA ASN A 26 4.67 5.84 -0.52
C ASN A 26 5.58 5.31 0.61
N ASN A 27 4.99 4.80 1.70
CA ASN A 27 5.75 4.23 2.80
C ASN A 27 6.50 2.95 2.37
N ALA A 28 5.86 2.07 1.59
CA ALA A 28 6.51 0.88 1.06
C ALA A 28 7.69 1.21 0.15
N LEU A 29 7.51 2.21 -0.74
CA LEU A 29 8.57 2.68 -1.64
C LEU A 29 9.73 3.32 -0.87
N PHE A 30 9.44 4.09 0.17
CA PHE A 30 10.47 4.71 1.02
C PHE A 30 11.35 3.66 1.70
N VAL A 31 10.73 2.64 2.31
CA VAL A 31 11.45 1.54 2.96
C VAL A 31 12.27 0.73 1.95
N ALA A 32 11.68 0.39 0.80
CA ALA A 32 12.39 -0.35 -0.24
C ALA A 32 13.58 0.44 -0.81
N LYS A 33 13.45 1.77 -0.95
CA LYS A 33 14.54 2.64 -1.37
C LYS A 33 15.70 2.63 -0.38
N GLY A 34 15.42 2.81 0.93
CA GLY A 34 16.46 2.77 1.96
C GLY A 34 17.23 1.45 1.96
N PHE A 35 16.51 0.34 1.78
CA PHE A 35 17.14 -0.97 1.64
C PHE A 35 18.08 -1.09 0.42
N LEU A 36 17.66 -0.57 -0.74
CA LEU A 36 18.50 -0.58 -1.94
C LEU A 36 19.75 0.30 -1.78
N GLU A 37 19.64 1.41 -1.03
CA GLU A 37 20.78 2.27 -0.71
C GLU A 37 21.79 1.54 0.20
N GLU A 38 21.32 0.88 1.27
CA GLU A 38 22.18 0.07 2.16
C GLU A 38 22.87 -1.08 1.41
N LEU A 39 22.13 -1.83 0.58
CA LEU A 39 22.71 -2.89 -0.25
C LEU A 39 23.77 -2.36 -1.22
N ASN A 40 23.55 -1.19 -1.80
CA ASN A 40 24.52 -0.57 -2.70
C ASN A 40 25.79 -0.16 -1.95
N GLU A 41 25.68 0.41 -0.75
CA GLU A 41 26.83 0.73 0.10
C GLU A 41 27.64 -0.51 0.47
N ASP A 42 26.97 -1.59 0.89
CA ASP A 42 27.63 -2.85 1.24
C ASP A 42 28.31 -3.51 0.02
N THR A 43 27.70 -3.40 -1.16
CA THR A 43 28.27 -3.89 -2.42
C THR A 43 29.51 -3.09 -2.82
N GLN A 44 29.45 -1.76 -2.73
CA GLN A 44 30.61 -0.89 -3.02
C GLN A 44 31.75 -1.11 -2.02
N GLY A 45 31.41 -1.31 -0.75
CA GLY A 45 32.36 -1.63 0.32
C GLY A 45 32.90 -3.06 0.26
N LYS A 46 32.41 -3.92 -0.66
CA LYS A 46 32.70 -5.36 -0.73
C LYS A 46 32.49 -6.08 0.60
N ARG A 47 31.59 -5.59 1.45
CA ARG A 47 31.34 -6.16 2.78
C ARG A 47 30.79 -7.58 2.70
N TYR A 48 30.12 -7.93 1.61
CA TYR A 48 29.72 -9.32 1.28
C TYR A 48 30.88 -10.32 1.15
N MET A 49 32.14 -9.85 1.07
CA MET A 49 33.33 -10.71 1.09
C MET A 49 33.82 -11.02 2.51
N ASP A 50 33.28 -10.35 3.54
CA ASP A 50 33.63 -10.60 4.92
C ASP A 50 32.92 -11.88 5.41
N PRO A 51 33.64 -12.90 5.90
CA PRO A 51 33.04 -14.13 6.44
C PRO A 51 32.15 -13.89 7.67
N SER A 52 32.28 -12.74 8.32
CA SER A 52 31.45 -12.26 9.44
C SER A 52 30.34 -11.31 8.99
N PHE A 53 30.13 -11.15 7.68
CA PHE A 53 29.04 -10.37 7.11
C PHE A 53 27.70 -11.04 7.40
N ASP A 54 27.20 -10.77 8.59
CA ASP A 54 25.86 -11.11 8.98
C ASP A 54 24.94 -9.97 8.56
N HIS A 55 24.09 -10.26 7.57
CA HIS A 55 22.98 -9.39 7.25
C HIS A 55 21.88 -9.62 8.31
N GLU A 56 22.17 -9.31 9.59
CA GLU A 56 21.21 -9.46 10.69
C GLU A 56 19.87 -8.77 10.36
N ASN A 57 19.90 -7.73 9.53
CA ASN A 57 18.74 -6.95 9.14
C ASN A 57 18.07 -7.36 7.81
N PHE A 58 18.66 -8.22 6.97
CA PHE A 58 18.09 -8.52 5.65
C PHE A 58 16.76 -9.27 5.75
N GLN A 59 16.67 -10.25 6.65
CA GLN A 59 15.42 -10.98 6.90
C GLN A 59 14.32 -10.03 7.43
N ASP A 60 14.67 -9.14 8.37
CA ASP A 60 13.74 -8.17 8.94
C ASP A 60 13.27 -7.12 7.90
N MET A 61 14.15 -6.72 7.00
CA MET A 61 13.83 -5.83 5.88
C MET A 61 12.90 -6.51 4.86
N VAL A 62 13.19 -7.75 4.45
CA VAL A 62 12.32 -8.52 3.57
C VAL A 62 10.94 -8.73 4.21
N SER A 63 10.90 -9.04 5.51
CA SER A 63 9.67 -9.14 6.29
C SER A 63 8.87 -7.83 6.30
N THR A 64 9.55 -6.69 6.47
CA THR A 64 8.93 -5.36 6.48
C THR A 64 8.33 -4.99 5.11
N ILE A 65 9.03 -5.29 4.01
CA ILE A 65 8.53 -5.07 2.65
C ILE A 65 7.29 -5.94 2.40
N ASN A 66 7.34 -7.23 2.74
CA ASN A 66 6.21 -8.14 2.58
C ASN A 66 4.97 -7.64 3.34
N ARG A 67 5.14 -7.21 4.60
CA ARG A 67 4.03 -6.65 5.40
C ARG A 67 3.43 -5.40 4.77
N ASN A 68 4.26 -4.53 4.19
CA ASN A 68 3.78 -3.32 3.51
C ASN A 68 3.02 -3.67 2.22
N ILE A 69 3.47 -4.67 1.46
CA ILE A 69 2.78 -5.15 0.25
C ILE A 69 1.42 -5.77 0.61
N GLU A 70 1.34 -6.61 1.65
CA GLU A 70 0.09 -7.20 2.12
C GLU A 70 -0.93 -6.13 2.57
N LYS A 71 -0.45 -5.06 3.22
CA LYS A 71 -1.29 -3.93 3.62
C LYS A 71 -1.88 -3.21 2.39
N ILE A 72 -1.06 -2.98 1.36
CA ILE A 72 -1.49 -2.39 0.09
C ILE A 72 -2.54 -3.26 -0.59
N ASP A 73 -2.31 -4.59 -0.68
CA ASP A 73 -3.26 -5.51 -1.30
C ASP A 73 -4.61 -5.53 -0.55
N THR A 74 -4.57 -5.58 0.79
CA THR A 74 -5.79 -5.51 1.62
C THR A 74 -6.58 -4.23 1.37
N ASN A 75 -5.90 -3.09 1.29
CA ASN A 75 -6.56 -1.80 1.04
C ASN A 75 -7.06 -1.66 -0.41
N LEU A 76 -6.36 -2.23 -1.39
CA LEU A 76 -6.84 -2.35 -2.76
C LEU A 76 -8.10 -3.22 -2.87
N VAL A 77 -8.17 -4.34 -2.16
CA VAL A 77 -9.36 -5.20 -2.11
C VAL A 77 -10.56 -4.45 -1.53
N LYS A 78 -10.37 -3.68 -0.46
CA LYS A 78 -11.43 -2.82 0.10
C LYS A 78 -11.90 -1.79 -0.93
N LEU A 79 -10.96 -1.07 -1.56
CA LEU A 79 -11.29 -0.09 -2.60
C LEU A 79 -12.06 -0.73 -3.77
N ARG A 80 -11.65 -1.93 -4.22
CA ARG A 80 -12.34 -2.69 -5.27
C ARG A 80 -13.76 -3.10 -4.87
N LYS A 81 -14.00 -3.46 -3.60
CA LYS A 81 -15.36 -3.75 -3.11
C LYS A 81 -16.26 -2.52 -3.13
N PHE A 82 -15.71 -1.34 -2.84
CA PHE A 82 -16.47 -0.09 -2.96
C PHE A 82 -16.69 0.34 -4.41
N ALA A 83 -15.71 0.09 -5.29
CA ALA A 83 -15.80 0.39 -6.71
C ALA A 83 -16.71 -0.59 -7.48
N LYS A 84 -16.82 -1.85 -7.03
CA LYS A 84 -17.73 -2.85 -7.61
C LYS A 84 -19.18 -2.56 -7.21
N GLU A 85 -19.83 -1.75 -8.05
CA GLU A 85 -21.18 -1.89 -8.62
C GLU A 85 -22.40 -1.83 -7.67
N ASP A 86 -22.34 -2.31 -6.43
CA ASP A 86 -23.50 -2.32 -5.53
C ASP A 86 -23.87 -0.94 -5.00
N ILE A 87 -22.91 -0.02 -4.89
CA ILE A 87 -23.14 1.34 -4.39
C ILE A 87 -23.85 2.20 -5.45
N PHE A 88 -23.44 2.11 -6.71
CA PHE A 88 -24.08 2.87 -7.79
C PHE A 88 -25.52 2.39 -8.01
N ASP A 89 -25.72 1.07 -8.01
CA ASP A 89 -27.02 0.46 -8.22
C ASP A 89 -27.97 0.70 -7.01
N LYS A 90 -27.45 0.84 -5.77
CA LYS A 90 -28.25 1.14 -4.56
C LYS A 90 -28.50 2.64 -4.30
N THR A 91 -27.65 3.53 -4.80
CA THR A 91 -27.75 4.99 -4.54
C THR A 91 -28.28 5.80 -5.71
N GLY A 92 -28.52 5.16 -6.86
CA GLY A 92 -29.06 5.81 -8.06
C GLY A 92 -28.07 6.75 -8.75
N VAL A 93 -26.78 6.68 -8.40
CA VAL A 93 -25.73 7.48 -9.03
C VAL A 93 -25.37 6.86 -10.38
N PRO A 94 -25.40 7.63 -11.50
CA PRO A 94 -25.02 7.11 -12.81
C PRO A 94 -23.57 6.63 -12.80
N ARG A 95 -23.30 5.47 -13.41
CA ARG A 95 -21.92 5.01 -13.62
C ARG A 95 -21.17 6.04 -14.46
N PRO A 96 -19.92 6.40 -14.13
CA PRO A 96 -19.14 7.30 -14.95
C PRO A 96 -18.92 6.66 -16.34
N SER A 97 -19.15 7.43 -17.39
CA SER A 97 -18.97 7.06 -18.81
C SER A 97 -17.50 6.90 -19.19
#